data_AF-A0A4R1BT81-F1
#
_entry.id   AF-A0A4R1BT81-F1
#
_cell.length_a   1.000
_cell.length_b   1.000
_cell.length_c   1.000
_cell.angle_alpha   90.00
_cell.angle_beta   90.00
_cell.angle_gamma   90.00
#
_symmetry.space_group_name_H-M   'P 1'
#
loop_
_entity.id
_entity.type
_entity.pdbx_description
1 polymer ?
#
loop_
_entity_poly.entity_id
_entity_poly.type
_entity_poly.pdbx_seq_one_letter_code
_entity_poly.pdbx_strand_id
1 'polypeptide(L)'
;MSDRRGAVLGYEFATEGEARYAASELDRRFTQRELAGLRIYRIRWNDDYLVEAIFDRSVPESRIQDARAMLSEAGAPVHPDDLEDYKRATRQRGEGGLFGWLRRIVEP
;
A
#
# COMPACT_ATOMS: atom_id res chain seq x y z
N MET A 1 12.60 19.22 9.63
CA MET A 1 11.50 19.75 8.80
C MET A 1 10.87 18.55 8.08
N SER A 2 9.88 17.90 8.69
CA SER A 2 9.20 16.76 8.06
C SER A 2 8.13 17.30 7.11
N ASP A 3 8.36 17.07 5.82
CA ASP A 3 7.46 17.41 4.73
C ASP A 3 6.13 16.66 4.92
N ARG A 4 5.06 17.37 5.32
CA ARG A 4 3.73 16.79 5.56
C ARG A 4 3.00 16.46 4.24
N ARG A 5 3.59 15.59 3.44
CA ARG A 5 2.84 14.82 2.44
C ARG A 5 2.11 13.70 3.18
N GLY A 6 0.89 13.37 2.75
CA GLY A 6 0.22 12.17 3.27
C GLY A 6 1.15 10.98 3.15
N ALA A 7 1.27 10.18 4.20
CA ALA A 7 2.25 9.11 4.22
C ALA A 7 1.76 7.98 3.33
N VAL A 8 2.55 7.66 2.31
CA VAL A 8 2.35 6.47 1.48
C VAL A 8 3.38 5.44 1.93
N LEU A 9 2.91 4.26 2.32
CA LEU A 9 3.75 3.11 2.63
C LEU A 9 3.59 2.07 1.53
N GLY A 10 4.70 1.62 0.97
CA GLY A 10 4.77 0.47 0.06
C GLY A 10 5.51 -0.67 0.73
N TYR A 11 4.94 -1.87 0.69
CA TYR A 11 5.57 -3.09 1.19
C TYR A 11 5.39 -4.25 0.22
N GLU A 12 6.49 -4.94 -0.07
CA GLU A 12 6.54 -6.11 -0.94
C GLU A 12 6.42 -7.39 -0.11
N PHE A 13 5.68 -8.35 -0.65
CA PHE A 13 5.39 -9.64 -0.06
C PHE A 13 5.63 -10.74 -1.10
N ALA A 14 6.21 -11.85 -0.67
CA ALA A 14 6.50 -12.98 -1.55
C ALA A 14 5.23 -13.70 -2.04
N THR A 15 4.14 -13.62 -1.28
CA THR A 15 2.89 -14.33 -1.60
C THR A 15 1.65 -13.45 -1.54
N GLU A 16 0.64 -13.82 -2.33
CA GLU A 16 -0.66 -13.13 -2.32
C GLU A 16 -1.33 -13.21 -0.94
N GLY A 17 -1.17 -14.35 -0.25
CA GLY A 17 -1.76 -14.59 1.06
C GLY A 17 -1.24 -13.61 2.11
N GLU A 18 0.08 -13.38 2.14
CA GLU A 18 0.71 -12.43 3.06
C GLU A 18 0.30 -11.00 2.75
N ALA A 19 0.30 -10.61 1.47
CA ALA A 19 -0.15 -9.29 1.05
C ALA A 19 -1.61 -9.03 1.45
N ARG A 20 -2.50 -10.02 1.24
CA ARG A 20 -3.92 -9.92 1.62
C ARG A 20 -4.12 -9.88 3.12
N TYR A 21 -3.35 -10.67 3.87
CA TYR A 21 -3.39 -10.66 5.32
C TYR A 21 -2.96 -9.31 5.87
N ALA A 22 -1.82 -8.79 5.41
CA ALA A 22 -1.29 -7.48 5.80
C ALA A 22 -2.27 -6.34 5.48
N ALA A 23 -2.86 -6.35 4.28
CA ALA A 23 -3.88 -5.39 3.88
C ALA A 23 -5.14 -5.48 4.77
N SER A 24 -5.61 -6.69 5.07
CA SER A 24 -6.78 -6.88 5.94
C SER A 24 -6.50 -6.44 7.38
N GLU A 25 -5.28 -6.66 7.88
CA GLU A 25 -4.87 -6.15 9.20
C GLU A 25 -4.81 -4.62 9.23
N LEU A 26 -4.33 -3.98 8.16
CA LEU A 26 -4.38 -2.52 8.04
C LEU A 26 -5.83 -2.00 8.07
N ASP A 27 -6.74 -2.58 7.29
CA ASP A 27 -8.15 -2.16 7.26
C ASP A 27 -8.86 -2.37 8.61
N ARG A 28 -8.44 -3.36 9.41
CA ARG A 28 -8.97 -3.59 10.77
C ARG A 28 -8.42 -2.62 11.81
N ARG A 29 -7.13 -2.29 11.73
CA ARG A 29 -6.44 -1.46 12.75
C ARG A 29 -6.57 0.04 12.51
N PHE A 30 -6.78 0.44 11.26
CA PHE A 30 -6.89 1.84 10.86
C PHE A 30 -8.30 2.13 10.38
N THR A 31 -8.85 3.24 10.85
CA THR A 31 -10.18 3.68 10.42
C THR A 31 -10.13 4.21 8.99
N GLN A 32 -11.28 4.29 8.31
CA GLN A 32 -11.39 4.92 6.98
C GLN A 32 -10.91 6.37 6.94
N ARG A 33 -10.89 7.08 8.08
CA ARG A 33 -10.38 8.45 8.19
C ARG A 33 -8.86 8.49 8.25
N GLU A 34 -8.23 7.42 8.70
CA GLU A 34 -6.78 7.30 8.80
C GLU A 34 -6.19 6.68 7.53
N LEU A 35 -6.81 5.61 7.02
CA LEU A 35 -6.40 4.91 5.82
C LEU A 35 -7.25 5.37 4.63
N ALA A 36 -6.79 6.44 3.97
CA ALA A 36 -7.45 7.05 2.81
C ALA A 36 -7.44 6.13 1.57
N GLY A 37 -6.52 5.17 1.50
CA GLY A 37 -6.49 4.20 0.43
C GLY A 37 -5.65 2.97 0.76
N LEU A 38 -6.07 1.83 0.23
CA LEU A 38 -5.34 0.57 0.36
C LEU A 38 -5.43 -0.19 -0.96
N ARG A 39 -4.29 -0.63 -1.48
CA ARG A 39 -4.19 -1.30 -2.78
C ARG A 39 -3.18 -2.43 -2.72
N ILE A 40 -3.47 -3.51 -3.43
CA ILE A 40 -2.56 -4.63 -3.62
C ILE A 40 -2.29 -4.76 -5.12
N TYR A 41 -1.02 -4.84 -5.49
CA TYR A 41 -0.56 -5.03 -6.86
C TYR A 41 0.19 -6.36 -6.96
N ARG A 42 0.13 -7.02 -8.11
CA ARG A 42 0.98 -8.18 -8.43
C ARG A 42 2.10 -7.74 -9.37
N ILE A 43 3.34 -7.92 -8.94
CA ILE A 43 4.55 -7.64 -9.70
C ILE A 43 4.79 -8.82 -10.64
N ARG A 44 4.43 -8.65 -11.93
CA ARG A 44 4.53 -9.73 -12.94
C ARG A 44 5.94 -10.29 -13.21
N TRP A 45 6.98 -9.63 -12.72
CA TRP A 45 8.36 -9.85 -13.09
C TRP A 45 9.06 -10.74 -12.07
N ASN A 46 8.62 -10.69 -10.81
CA ASN A 46 9.11 -11.54 -9.72
C ASN A 46 8.02 -12.40 -9.07
N ASP A 47 6.78 -12.32 -9.56
CA ASP A 47 5.56 -12.90 -8.98
C ASP A 47 5.18 -12.42 -7.57
N ASP A 48 5.91 -11.43 -7.05
CA ASP A 48 5.64 -10.81 -5.75
C ASP A 48 4.42 -9.91 -5.75
N TYR A 49 4.02 -9.50 -4.54
CA TYR A 49 2.84 -8.69 -4.29
C TYR A 49 3.22 -7.42 -3.53
N LEU A 50 2.74 -6.28 -4.01
CA LEU A 50 3.00 -4.98 -3.40
C LEU A 50 1.73 -4.46 -2.74
N VAL A 51 1.79 -4.18 -1.45
CA VAL A 51 0.73 -3.49 -0.71
C VAL A 51 1.10 -2.02 -0.62
N GLU A 52 0.23 -1.16 -1.15
CA GLU A 52 0.29 0.30 -1.01
C GLU A 52 -0.79 0.74 -0.03
N ALA A 53 -0.37 1.36 1.07
CA ALA A 53 -1.22 1.97 2.07
C ALA A 53 -1.04 3.49 2.03
N ILE A 54 -2.14 4.22 1.85
CA ILE A 54 -2.18 5.67 1.76
C ILE A 54 -2.87 6.19 3.01
N PHE A 55 -2.11 6.86 3.86
CA PHE A 55 -2.61 7.45 5.09
C PHE A 55 -2.99 8.92 4.88
N ASP A 56 -4.01 9.35 5.61
CA ASP A 56 -4.38 10.76 5.65
C ASP A 56 -3.26 11.60 6.31
N ARG A 57 -3.17 12.88 5.94
CA ARG A 57 -2.13 13.79 6.47
C ARG A 57 -2.32 14.10 7.95
N SER A 58 -3.51 13.87 8.49
CA SER A 58 -3.82 14.03 9.90
C SER A 58 -3.35 12.85 10.76
N VAL A 59 -2.96 11.72 10.15
CA VAL A 59 -2.48 10.55 10.89
C VAL A 59 -1.14 10.87 11.55
N PRO A 60 -1.00 10.68 12.87
CA PRO A 60 0.25 10.95 13.57
C PRO A 60 1.34 9.95 13.17
N GLU A 61 2.59 10.41 13.20
CA GLU A 61 3.75 9.59 12.80
C GLU A 61 3.87 8.29 13.61
N SER A 62 3.48 8.29 14.90
CA SER A 62 3.45 7.08 15.72
C SER A 62 2.52 5.99 15.18
N ARG A 63 1.37 6.38 14.60
CA ARG A 63 0.42 5.44 13.97
C ARG A 63 0.96 4.91 12.66
N ILE A 64 1.69 5.74 11.91
CA ILE A 64 2.39 5.32 10.68
C ILE A 64 3.51 4.34 11.03
N GLN A 65 4.26 4.58 12.11
CA GLN A 65 5.30 3.66 12.59
C GLN A 65 4.73 2.31 13.04
N ASP A 66 3.55 2.29 13.67
CA ASP A 66 2.84 1.04 14.03
C ASP A 66 2.49 0.21 12.78
N ALA A 67 1.93 0.86 11.75
CA ALA A 67 1.69 0.22 10.45
C ALA A 67 2.99 -0.30 9.84
N ARG A 68 4.07 0.50 9.91
CA ARG A 68 5.38 0.15 9.37
C ARG A 68 5.97 -1.07 10.07
N ALA A 69 5.88 -1.12 11.41
CA ALA A 69 6.32 -2.26 12.20
C ALA A 69 5.57 -3.52 11.80
N MET A 70 4.23 -3.45 11.74
CA MET A 70 3.38 -4.57 11.35
C MET A 70 3.68 -5.10 9.94
N LEU A 71 3.81 -4.21 8.96
CA LEU A 71 4.11 -4.62 7.58
C LEU A 71 5.51 -5.23 7.46
N SER A 72 6.46 -4.76 8.28
CA SER A 72 7.83 -5.31 8.32
C SER A 72 7.90 -6.72 8.94
N GLU A 73 6.85 -7.20 9.61
CA GLU A 73 6.82 -8.56 10.16
C GLU A 73 6.73 -9.63 9.06
N ALA A 74 6.13 -9.30 7.92
CA ALA A 74 5.87 -10.25 6.82
C ALA A 74 6.29 -9.74 5.43
N GLY A 75 6.72 -8.49 5.30
CA GLY A 75 7.09 -7.88 4.02
C GLY A 75 8.33 -7.01 4.08
N ALA A 76 8.86 -6.67 2.91
CA ALA A 76 10.01 -5.79 2.75
C ALA A 76 9.54 -4.35 2.44
N PRO A 77 10.12 -3.32 3.08
CA PRO A 77 9.77 -1.94 2.79
C PRO A 77 10.21 -1.54 1.39
N VAL A 78 9.29 -0.98 0.61
CA VAL A 78 9.56 -0.45 -0.73
C VAL A 78 9.75 1.06 -0.65
N HIS A 79 10.77 1.57 -1.33
CA HIS A 79 11.03 3.00 -1.37
C HIS A 79 9.91 3.72 -2.16
N PRO A 80 9.49 4.93 -1.76
CA PRO A 80 8.45 5.67 -2.47
C PRO A 80 8.77 5.93 -3.95
N ASP A 81 10.05 6.13 -4.31
CA ASP A 81 10.46 6.24 -5.72
C ASP A 81 10.19 4.95 -6.52
N ASP A 82 10.52 3.79 -5.94
CA ASP A 82 10.25 2.49 -6.58
C ASP A 82 8.74 2.22 -6.69
N LEU A 83 7.96 2.61 -5.68
CA LEU A 83 6.49 2.52 -5.71
C LEU A 83 5.90 3.33 -6.88
N GLU A 84 6.38 4.54 -7.09
CA GLU A 84 5.95 5.37 -8.22
C GLU A 84 6.37 4.77 -9.57
N ASP A 85 7.54 4.13 -9.64
CA ASP A 85 7.98 3.40 -10.84
C ASP A 85 7.09 2.18 -11.11
N TYR A 86 6.76 1.37 -10.10
CA TYR A 86 5.79 0.27 -10.23
C TYR A 86 4.41 0.74 -10.71
N LYS A 87 3.94 1.89 -10.21
CA LYS A 87 2.68 2.50 -10.67
C LYS A 87 2.76 3.00 -12.11
N ARG A 88 3.93 3.50 -12.52
CA ARG A 88 4.17 3.91 -13.91
C ARG A 88 4.24 2.70 -14.84
N ALA A 89 4.90 1.61 -14.43
CA ALA A 89 4.99 0.37 -15.18
C ALA A 89 3.62 -0.29 -15.37
N THR A 90 2.75 -0.22 -14.36
CA THR A 90 1.37 -0.72 -14.44
C THR A 90 0.42 0.18 -15.24
N ARG A 91 0.65 1.51 -15.28
CA ARG A 91 -0.15 2.46 -16.10
C ARG A 91 0.21 2.47 -17.58
N GLN A 92 1.47 2.26 -17.94
CA GLN A 92 1.91 2.30 -19.35
C GLN A 92 1.45 1.10 -20.17
N ARG A 93 1.05 0.00 -19.53
CA ARG A 93 0.54 -1.19 -20.20
C ARG A 93 -0.97 -1.27 -19.97
N GLY A 94 -1.70 -0.48 -20.75
CA GLY A 94 -3.14 -0.63 -20.87
C GLY A 94 -3.51 -2.08 -21.19
N GLU A 95 -4.70 -2.48 -20.75
CA GLU A 95 -5.40 -3.72 -21.08
C GLU A 95 -5.02 -4.96 -20.25
N GLY A 96 -5.84 -5.25 -19.23
CA GLY A 96 -6.03 -6.62 -18.71
C GLY A 96 -5.27 -6.98 -17.42
N GLY A 97 -5.92 -6.75 -16.27
CA GLY A 97 -5.69 -7.57 -15.08
C GLY A 97 -4.87 -6.92 -13.98
N LEU A 98 -5.35 -5.81 -13.43
CA LEU A 98 -5.21 -5.57 -12.00
C LEU A 98 -6.57 -5.94 -11.38
N PHE A 99 -6.68 -7.16 -10.85
CA PHE A 99 -7.64 -7.44 -9.78
C PHE A 99 -7.16 -6.72 -8.51
N GLY A 100 -7.00 -5.39 -8.59
CA GLY A 100 -6.87 -4.57 -7.42
C GLY A 100 -8.20 -4.71 -6.70
N TRP A 101 -8.21 -5.47 -5.61
CA TRP A 101 -9.26 -5.37 -4.61
C TRP A 101 -9.23 -3.92 -4.12
N LEU A 102 -9.97 -3.09 -4.82
CA LEU A 102 -10.10 -1.66 -4.60
C LEU A 102 -11.31 -1.48 -3.70
N ARG A 103 -11.06 -1.09 -2.45
CA ARG A 103 -11.99 -0.16 -1.80
C ARG A 103 -11.82 1.16 -2.53
N ARG A 104 -12.59 1.36 -3.61
CA ARG A 104 -12.68 2.65 -4.30
C ARG A 104 -13.50 3.55 -3.38
N ILE A 105 -12.84 4.34 -2.54
CA ILE A 105 -13.47 5.51 -1.93
C ILE A 105 -13.56 6.55 -3.06
N VAL A 106 -14.65 6.51 -3.81
CA VAL A 106 -15.12 7.65 -4.59
C VAL A 106 -15.79 8.57 -3.57
N GLU A 107 -15.18 9.70 -3.27
CA GLU A 107 -15.96 10.84 -2.77
C GLU A 107 -16.67 11.50 -3.98
N PRO A 108 -17.90 12.03 -3.78
CA PRO A 108 -18.76 12.55 -4.86
C PRO A 108 -18.26 13.84 -5.53
#